data_AF-A0A2V4VEV3-F1
#
_entry.id   AF-A0A2V4VEV3-F1
#
_cell.length_a   1.000
_cell.length_b   1.000
_cell.length_c   1.000
_cell.angle_alpha   90.00
_cell.angle_beta   90.00
_cell.angle_gamma   90.00
#
_symmetry.space_group_name_H-M   'P 1'
#
loop_
_entity.id
_entity.type
_entity.pdbx_description
1 polymer ?
#
loop_
_entity_poly.entity_id
_entity_poly.type
_entity_poly.pdbx_seq_one_letter_code
_entity_poly.pdbx_strand_id
1 'polypeptide(L)'
;MNEALQLDHDQFIENKNTNFREQYINKVSMLDKVKKVILLPDGESMTVKMASEFYEVDYSVVAQILSRHNAEFKKDNVRTISSKQEGFDTLSKALSPGQHIVKLLTKKAVLRIGMLLRDSKVAIKVRDYLLQVEEEAPQEIKTEILGNWTDNDLYVLNQTVNEEVGKGKTKMNAIRIAAGKLNRNANNVQQKYYQIKRKYGSLQDYIVKHNVIYLEPSYESLTPSENNSTQQHSDVVLALTTHLETVLRDVKIESNLMSQINELRLEVNDLKNQLKLKEVLLEGKDAQLNNKTKLNSKLKKEKSDLEHKLRFISQILNSSKVVDNTHTEIQDTKKYVIKNGVIETK
;
A
#
# COMPACT_ATOMS: atom_id res chain seq x y z
N MET A 1 0.64 25.11 17.26
CA MET A 1 0.90 24.51 15.93
C MET A 1 2.27 23.89 16.02
N ASN A 2 2.37 22.56 15.98
CA ASN A 2 3.55 21.81 16.41
C ASN A 2 4.70 21.94 15.39
N GLU A 3 5.77 22.66 15.75
CA GLU A 3 7.02 22.76 14.97
C GLU A 3 7.70 21.40 14.74
N ALA A 4 7.42 20.39 15.56
CA ALA A 4 8.01 19.05 15.43
C ALA A 4 7.52 18.26 14.19
N LEU A 5 6.36 18.62 13.61
CA LEU A 5 5.80 17.94 12.42
C LEU A 5 6.29 18.53 11.09
N GLN A 6 6.94 19.70 11.10
CA GLN A 6 7.46 20.34 9.89
C GLN A 6 8.73 19.66 9.34
N LEU A 7 9.38 18.79 10.14
CA LEU A 7 10.78 18.42 9.92
C LEU A 7 11.03 17.19 9.01
N ASP A 8 10.01 16.67 8.31
CA ASP A 8 10.20 15.58 7.34
C ASP A 8 9.61 15.86 5.94
N HIS A 9 8.68 16.81 5.80
CA HIS A 9 8.08 17.18 4.50
C HIS A 9 9.08 17.84 3.57
N ASP A 10 9.96 18.67 4.12
CA ASP A 10 10.97 19.40 3.34
C ASP A 10 11.97 18.45 2.68
N GLN A 11 12.21 17.26 3.26
CA GLN A 11 13.07 16.25 2.65
C GLN A 11 12.54 15.76 1.31
N PHE A 12 11.21 15.70 1.13
CA PHE A 12 10.60 15.34 -0.15
C PHE A 12 10.74 16.44 -1.20
N ILE A 13 10.72 17.71 -0.79
CA ILE A 13 10.71 18.88 -1.69
C ILE A 13 12.13 19.24 -2.14
N GLU A 14 13.15 18.97 -1.32
CA GLU A 14 14.54 19.29 -1.63
C GLU A 14 15.04 18.57 -2.89
N ASN A 15 15.55 19.35 -3.84
CA ASN A 15 16.05 18.83 -5.13
C ASN A 15 17.17 17.79 -4.98
N LYS A 16 17.98 17.88 -3.90
CA LYS A 16 19.12 16.99 -3.65
C LYS A 16 18.70 15.60 -3.14
N ASN A 17 17.48 15.45 -2.63
CA ASN A 17 17.02 14.23 -1.96
C ASN A 17 16.28 13.26 -2.90
N THR A 18 16.81 13.06 -4.11
CA THR A 18 16.25 12.12 -5.09
C THR A 18 16.17 10.70 -4.53
N ASN A 19 17.17 10.26 -3.75
CA ASN A 19 17.22 8.93 -3.15
C ASN A 19 16.11 8.70 -2.12
N PHE A 20 15.70 9.75 -1.41
CA PHE A 20 14.62 9.67 -0.43
C PHE A 20 13.28 9.42 -1.13
N ARG A 21 12.94 10.22 -2.15
CA ARG A 21 11.72 10.03 -2.96
C ARG A 21 11.63 8.63 -3.59
N GLU A 22 12.76 8.07 -4.01
CA GLU A 22 12.82 6.76 -4.65
C GLU A 22 12.35 5.62 -3.73
N GLN A 23 12.55 5.73 -2.42
CA GLN A 23 12.09 4.72 -1.45
C GLN A 23 10.56 4.61 -1.41
N TYR A 24 9.86 5.70 -1.72
CA TYR A 24 8.41 5.81 -1.58
C TYR A 24 7.66 5.68 -2.91
N ILE A 25 8.36 5.66 -4.05
CA ILE A 25 7.73 5.70 -5.39
C ILE A 25 6.79 4.51 -5.66
N ASN A 26 7.03 3.38 -4.99
CA ASN A 26 6.21 2.18 -5.14
C ASN A 26 4.93 2.20 -4.26
N LYS A 27 4.82 3.14 -3.31
CA LYS A 27 3.66 3.28 -2.41
C LYS A 27 2.50 4.06 -3.07
N VAL A 28 2.15 3.65 -4.29
CA VAL A 28 1.13 4.31 -5.14
C VAL A 28 -0.27 4.28 -4.52
N SER A 29 -0.56 3.28 -3.69
CA SER A 29 -1.83 3.13 -2.97
C SER A 29 -2.14 4.28 -2.01
N MET A 30 -1.17 5.14 -1.68
CA MET A 30 -1.41 6.31 -0.84
C MET A 30 -2.23 7.39 -1.55
N LEU A 31 -2.17 7.47 -2.88
CA LEU A 31 -2.97 8.45 -3.63
C LEU A 31 -4.46 8.21 -3.42
N ASP A 32 -4.89 6.95 -3.50
CA ASP A 32 -6.28 6.54 -3.35
C ASP A 32 -6.84 6.77 -1.93
N LYS A 33 -5.96 6.83 -0.91
CA LYS A 33 -6.35 7.16 0.47
C LYS A 33 -6.69 8.64 0.65
N VAL A 34 -6.03 9.53 -0.09
CA VAL A 34 -6.23 10.98 0.04
C VAL A 34 -7.42 11.43 -0.80
N LYS A 35 -7.49 11.00 -2.06
CA LYS A 35 -8.51 11.40 -3.02
C LYS A 35 -8.63 10.32 -4.09
N LYS A 36 -9.83 10.09 -4.60
CA LYS A 36 -10.05 9.07 -5.64
C LYS A 36 -9.25 9.42 -6.89
N VAL A 37 -8.33 8.54 -7.29
CA VAL A 37 -7.55 8.74 -8.52
C VAL A 37 -8.40 8.38 -9.72
N ILE A 38 -8.60 9.35 -10.62
CA ILE A 38 -9.26 9.15 -11.90
C ILE A 38 -8.18 8.86 -12.94
N LEU A 39 -8.34 7.76 -13.67
CA LEU A 39 -7.42 7.33 -14.72
C LEU A 39 -8.10 7.47 -16.08
N LEU A 40 -7.28 7.50 -17.12
CA LEU A 40 -7.73 7.44 -18.51
C LEU A 40 -8.36 6.07 -18.82
N PRO A 41 -9.03 5.92 -19.97
CA PRO A 41 -9.61 4.64 -20.40
C PRO A 41 -8.60 3.48 -20.52
N ASP A 42 -7.30 3.79 -20.53
CA ASP A 42 -6.22 2.80 -20.50
C ASP A 42 -6.02 2.15 -19.13
N GLY A 43 -6.60 2.71 -18.06
CA GLY A 43 -6.53 2.18 -16.69
C GLY A 43 -5.18 2.38 -15.99
N GLU A 44 -4.21 3.02 -16.62
CA GLU A 44 -2.83 3.10 -16.12
C GLU A 44 -2.30 4.53 -15.98
N SER A 45 -2.79 5.45 -16.82
CA SER A 45 -2.23 6.78 -16.92
C SER A 45 -3.27 7.89 -16.71
N MET A 46 -2.78 9.09 -16.44
CA MET A 46 -3.59 10.31 -16.40
C MET A 46 -2.89 11.45 -17.12
N THR A 47 -3.65 12.48 -17.47
CA THR A 47 -3.08 13.67 -18.09
C THR A 47 -2.51 14.64 -17.05
N VAL A 48 -1.67 15.57 -17.50
CA VAL A 48 -1.18 16.68 -16.66
C VAL A 48 -2.33 17.52 -16.09
N LYS A 49 -3.42 17.70 -16.85
CA LYS A 49 -4.61 18.43 -16.40
C LYS A 49 -5.35 17.69 -15.29
N MET A 50 -5.51 16.38 -15.43
CA MET A 50 -6.12 15.55 -14.36
C MET A 50 -5.24 15.55 -13.10
N ALA A 51 -3.92 15.53 -13.25
CA ALA A 51 -3.01 15.63 -12.10
C ALA A 51 -3.07 17.00 -11.41
N SER A 52 -3.22 18.09 -12.17
CA SER A 52 -3.36 19.44 -11.60
C SER A 52 -4.70 19.59 -10.86
N GLU A 53 -5.78 19.03 -11.39
CA GLU A 53 -7.10 18.98 -10.73
C GLU A 53 -7.08 18.08 -9.47
N PHE A 54 -6.35 16.96 -9.50
CA PHE A 54 -6.19 16.09 -8.35
C PHE A 54 -5.55 16.83 -7.17
N TYR A 55 -4.43 17.53 -7.44
CA TYR A 55 -3.67 18.26 -6.42
C TYR A 55 -4.17 19.69 -6.14
N GLU A 56 -5.21 20.15 -6.84
CA GLU A 56 -5.78 21.49 -6.67
C GLU A 56 -4.74 22.60 -6.90
N VAL A 57 -3.96 22.46 -7.97
CA VAL A 57 -2.92 23.40 -8.38
C VAL A 57 -3.09 23.78 -9.85
N ASP A 58 -2.48 24.89 -10.25
CA ASP A 58 -2.48 25.30 -11.65
C ASP A 58 -1.71 24.32 -12.54
N TYR A 59 -2.19 24.19 -13.78
CA TYR A 59 -1.53 23.37 -14.81
C TYR A 59 -0.05 23.74 -14.99
N SER A 60 0.26 25.03 -14.91
CA SER A 60 1.62 25.57 -15.06
C SER A 60 2.58 25.04 -13.99
N VAL A 61 2.11 24.85 -12.75
CA VAL A 61 2.92 24.36 -11.63
C VAL A 61 3.33 22.91 -11.88
N VAL A 62 2.38 22.06 -12.28
CA VAL A 62 2.67 20.65 -12.61
C VAL A 62 3.61 20.56 -13.82
N ALA A 63 3.39 21.38 -14.84
CA ALA A 63 4.26 21.44 -16.01
C ALA A 63 5.71 21.85 -15.66
N GLN A 64 5.87 22.84 -14.76
CA GLN A 64 7.18 23.26 -14.27
C GLN A 64 7.89 22.14 -13.49
N ILE A 65 7.19 21.43 -12.62
CA ILE A 65 7.75 20.29 -11.87
C ILE A 65 8.25 19.21 -12.84
N LEU A 66 7.44 18.84 -13.82
CA LEU A 66 7.80 17.86 -14.85
C LEU A 66 9.03 18.29 -15.66
N SER A 67 9.19 19.58 -15.90
CA SER A 67 10.36 20.14 -16.60
C SER A 67 11.62 20.11 -15.72
N ARG A 68 11.52 20.60 -14.48
CA ARG A 68 12.65 20.69 -13.53
C ARG A 68 13.19 19.32 -13.11
N HIS A 69 12.33 18.31 -12.96
CA HIS A 69 12.70 16.96 -12.51
C HIS A 69 12.57 15.91 -13.62
N ASN A 70 12.79 16.31 -14.88
CA ASN A 70 12.63 15.43 -16.05
C ASN A 70 13.43 14.11 -15.92
N ALA A 71 14.61 14.13 -15.30
CA ALA A 71 15.41 12.92 -15.08
C ALA A 71 14.71 11.87 -14.19
N GLU A 72 13.97 12.29 -13.17
CA GLU A 72 13.21 11.38 -12.30
C GLU A 72 11.96 10.87 -13.04
N PHE A 73 11.23 11.76 -13.73
CA PHE A 73 10.01 11.39 -14.44
C PHE A 73 10.22 10.48 -15.66
N LYS A 74 11.41 10.53 -16.28
CA LYS A 74 11.78 9.53 -17.30
C LYS A 74 11.84 8.11 -16.72
N LYS A 75 12.27 7.96 -15.46
CA LYS A 75 12.29 6.65 -14.76
C LYS A 75 10.88 6.17 -14.43
N ASP A 76 9.95 7.09 -14.19
CA ASP A 76 8.55 6.78 -13.88
C ASP A 76 7.70 6.48 -15.14
N ASN A 77 8.32 6.28 -16.31
CA ASN A 77 7.67 6.00 -17.59
C ASN A 77 6.70 7.09 -18.08
N VAL A 78 7.01 8.37 -17.81
CA VAL A 78 6.26 9.48 -18.38
C VAL A 78 6.50 9.56 -19.89
N ARG A 79 5.44 9.40 -20.68
CA ARG A 79 5.50 9.44 -22.15
C ARG A 79 4.67 10.57 -22.71
N THR A 80 5.10 11.11 -23.84
CA THR A 80 4.33 12.12 -24.58
C THR A 80 3.82 11.47 -25.85
N ILE A 81 2.50 11.46 -26.02
CA ILE A 81 1.84 10.94 -27.22
C ILE A 81 1.38 12.10 -28.09
N SER A 82 1.52 11.93 -29.39
CA SER A 82 1.05 12.87 -30.41
C SER A 82 -0.11 12.26 -31.17
N SER A 83 -0.95 13.10 -31.80
CA SER A 83 -2.09 12.68 -32.61
C SER A 83 -1.78 11.72 -33.76
N LYS A 84 -0.50 11.58 -34.13
CA LYS A 84 -0.04 10.69 -35.20
C LYS A 84 0.29 9.27 -34.72
N GLN A 85 0.27 9.00 -33.41
CA GLN A 85 0.62 7.70 -32.84
C GLN A 85 -0.62 6.84 -32.60
N GLU A 86 -0.47 5.53 -32.81
CA GLU A 86 -1.52 4.54 -32.55
C GLU A 86 -1.95 4.57 -31.06
N GLY A 87 -3.26 4.52 -30.81
CA GLY A 87 -3.84 4.61 -29.47
C GLY A 87 -4.26 6.03 -29.03
N PHE A 88 -3.89 7.08 -29.78
CA PHE A 88 -4.37 8.44 -29.51
C PHE A 88 -5.89 8.56 -29.67
N ASP A 89 -6.51 7.86 -30.63
CA ASP A 89 -7.96 7.95 -30.89
C ASP A 89 -8.84 7.41 -29.75
N THR A 90 -8.31 6.45 -28.99
CA THR A 90 -8.99 5.92 -27.80
C THR A 90 -8.90 6.91 -26.64
N LEU A 91 -7.74 7.57 -26.52
CA LEU A 91 -7.46 8.54 -25.46
C LEU A 91 -8.09 9.91 -25.75
N SER A 92 -8.19 10.33 -27.02
CA SER A 92 -8.74 11.61 -27.47
C SER A 92 -10.20 11.79 -27.05
N LYS A 93 -10.96 10.71 -26.91
CA LYS A 93 -12.34 10.70 -26.39
C LYS A 93 -12.45 11.17 -24.94
N ALA A 94 -11.40 11.00 -24.15
CA ALA A 94 -11.34 11.44 -22.75
C ALA A 94 -10.58 12.78 -22.58
N LEU A 95 -10.08 13.36 -23.68
CA LEU A 95 -9.31 14.60 -23.70
C LEU A 95 -10.18 15.79 -24.12
N SER A 96 -9.74 17.00 -23.77
CA SER A 96 -10.40 18.23 -24.25
C SER A 96 -10.18 18.40 -25.76
N PRO A 97 -11.19 18.83 -26.53
CA PRO A 97 -11.08 19.01 -27.97
C PRO A 97 -9.97 20.03 -28.31
N GLY A 98 -9.09 19.68 -29.26
CA GLY A 98 -7.99 20.52 -29.72
C GLY A 98 -6.60 20.24 -29.13
N GLN A 99 -6.45 19.27 -28.22
CA GLN A 99 -5.13 18.83 -27.75
C GLN A 99 -4.51 17.80 -28.70
N HIS A 100 -3.49 18.20 -29.46
CA HIS A 100 -2.78 17.31 -30.40
C HIS A 100 -1.55 16.59 -29.81
N ILE A 101 -1.14 16.99 -28.60
CA ILE A 101 -0.01 16.42 -27.87
C ILE A 101 -0.39 16.31 -26.40
N VAL A 102 -0.27 15.11 -25.83
CA VAL A 102 -0.62 14.84 -24.43
C VAL A 102 0.49 14.09 -23.74
N LYS A 103 0.87 14.59 -22.56
CA LYS A 103 1.81 13.91 -21.67
C LYS A 103 1.03 13.01 -20.72
N LEU A 104 1.32 11.71 -20.81
CA LEU A 104 0.73 10.66 -19.99
C LEU A 104 1.60 10.42 -18.76
N LEU A 105 0.97 10.54 -17.59
CA LEU A 105 1.59 10.37 -16.29
C LEU A 105 1.11 9.04 -15.71
N THR A 106 2.04 8.15 -15.40
CA THR A 106 1.73 6.94 -14.62
C THR A 106 1.37 7.34 -13.19
N LYS A 107 0.70 6.45 -12.45
CA LYS A 107 0.42 6.72 -11.03
C LYS A 107 1.68 6.99 -10.19
N LYS A 108 2.83 6.41 -10.55
CA LYS A 108 4.15 6.70 -9.92
C LYS A 108 4.57 8.15 -10.14
N ALA A 109 4.48 8.64 -11.38
CA ALA A 109 4.77 10.03 -11.70
C ALA A 109 3.85 10.99 -10.94
N VAL A 110 2.56 10.65 -10.82
CA VAL A 110 1.59 11.45 -10.07
C VAL A 110 1.94 11.51 -8.58
N LEU A 111 2.36 10.38 -7.99
CA LEU A 111 2.84 10.35 -6.62
C LEU A 111 4.09 11.23 -6.43
N ARG A 112 5.05 11.16 -7.36
CA ARG A 112 6.27 12.00 -7.31
C ARG A 112 5.95 13.48 -7.42
N ILE A 113 4.94 13.87 -8.23
CA ILE A 113 4.44 15.25 -8.27
C ILE A 113 3.95 15.68 -6.87
N GLY A 114 3.20 14.83 -6.17
CA GLY A 114 2.72 15.09 -4.81
C GLY A 114 3.85 15.21 -3.78
N MET A 115 4.95 14.47 -3.95
CA MET A 115 6.13 14.62 -3.10
C MET A 115 6.83 15.98 -3.31
N LEU A 116 6.84 16.49 -4.54
CA LEU A 116 7.56 17.72 -4.91
C LEU A 116 6.72 19.00 -4.73
N LEU A 117 5.39 18.90 -4.67
CA LEU A 117 4.49 20.04 -4.53
C LEU A 117 4.54 20.64 -3.12
N ARG A 118 5.05 21.87 -2.98
CA ARG A 118 5.15 22.55 -1.68
C ARG A 118 3.79 22.93 -1.09
N ASP A 119 3.00 23.70 -1.84
CA ASP A 119 1.88 24.45 -1.29
C ASP A 119 0.51 23.78 -1.46
N SER A 120 0.45 22.61 -2.10
CA SER A 120 -0.82 21.88 -2.28
C SER A 120 -1.24 21.20 -0.99
N LYS A 121 -2.45 21.51 -0.51
CA LYS A 121 -3.07 20.86 0.67
C LYS A 121 -3.20 19.35 0.48
N VAL A 122 -3.56 18.92 -0.73
CA VAL A 122 -3.67 17.50 -1.09
C VAL A 122 -2.29 16.84 -1.06
N ALA A 123 -1.26 17.52 -1.60
CA ALA A 123 0.11 17.01 -1.61
C ALA A 123 0.70 16.90 -0.19
N ILE A 124 0.41 17.85 0.70
CA ILE A 124 0.80 17.79 2.11
C ILE A 124 0.24 16.52 2.75
N LYS A 125 -1.06 16.25 2.57
CA LYS A 125 -1.69 15.02 3.09
C LYS A 125 -1.07 13.75 2.51
N VAL A 126 -0.74 13.74 1.21
CA VAL A 126 -0.04 12.59 0.61
C VAL A 126 1.30 12.35 1.31
N ARG A 127 2.08 13.40 1.59
CA ARG A 127 3.33 13.29 2.35
C ARG A 127 3.09 12.81 3.78
N ASP A 128 2.06 13.32 4.46
CA ASP A 128 1.67 12.86 5.80
C ASP A 128 1.43 11.34 5.81
N TYR A 129 0.64 10.81 4.87
CA TYR A 129 0.38 9.38 4.79
C TYR A 129 1.62 8.55 4.45
N LEU A 130 2.51 9.07 3.61
CA LEU A 130 3.77 8.38 3.28
C LEU A 130 4.67 8.25 4.51
N LEU A 131 4.75 9.31 5.31
CA LEU A 131 5.51 9.35 6.56
C LEU A 131 4.85 8.48 7.63
N GLN A 132 3.53 8.58 7.83
CA GLN A 132 2.78 7.75 8.76
C GLN A 132 2.93 6.26 8.45
N VAL A 133 2.90 5.88 7.17
CA VAL A 133 3.12 4.48 6.78
C VAL A 133 4.57 4.04 7.01
N GLU A 134 5.54 4.96 7.03
CA GLU A 134 6.91 4.64 7.43
C GLU A 134 7.08 4.49 8.95
N GLU A 135 6.25 5.19 9.72
CA GLU A 135 6.16 5.06 11.18
C GLU A 135 5.40 3.78 11.59
N GLU A 136 4.34 3.43 10.86
CA GLU A 136 3.49 2.24 11.06
C GLU A 136 4.00 0.99 10.33
N ALA A 137 4.96 1.11 9.41
CA ALA A 137 5.62 -0.04 8.81
C ALA A 137 6.17 -0.93 9.93
N PRO A 138 5.93 -2.25 9.90
CA PRO A 138 6.26 -3.14 11.00
C PRO A 138 7.76 -2.97 11.32
N GLN A 139 8.03 -2.70 12.60
CA GLN A 139 9.36 -2.47 13.17
C GLN A 139 10.35 -3.60 12.84
N GLU A 140 9.87 -4.75 12.37
CA GLU A 140 10.61 -5.94 11.93
C GLU A 140 11.78 -5.63 10.97
N ILE A 141 11.61 -4.72 9.99
CA ILE A 141 12.69 -4.37 9.04
C ILE A 141 13.72 -3.40 9.69
N LYS A 142 13.29 -2.57 10.65
CA LYS A 142 14.18 -1.68 11.42
C LYS A 142 14.96 -2.46 12.50
N THR A 143 14.39 -3.55 13.02
CA THR A 143 15.01 -4.42 14.04
C THR A 143 16.06 -5.36 13.49
N GLU A 144 15.99 -5.76 12.21
CA GLU A 144 17.03 -6.61 11.60
C GLU A 144 18.38 -5.90 11.40
N ILE A 145 18.37 -4.59 11.11
CA ILE A 145 19.61 -3.85 10.81
C ILE A 145 20.33 -3.39 12.10
N LEU A 146 19.59 -3.13 13.20
CA LEU A 146 20.14 -2.58 14.44
C LEU A 146 20.24 -3.59 15.59
N GLY A 147 19.74 -4.81 15.42
CA GLY A 147 19.62 -5.83 16.46
C GLY A 147 18.50 -5.51 17.45
N ASN A 148 17.84 -6.53 17.98
CA ASN A 148 16.85 -6.37 19.05
C ASN A 148 17.54 -5.80 20.31
N TRP A 149 17.45 -4.49 20.53
CA TRP A 149 17.91 -3.84 21.77
C TRP A 149 16.85 -4.01 22.84
N THR A 150 17.19 -4.72 23.91
CA THR A 150 16.32 -4.84 25.08
C THR A 150 16.47 -3.62 25.98
N ASP A 151 15.47 -3.38 26.82
CA ASP A 151 15.48 -2.34 27.86
C ASP A 151 16.69 -2.45 28.79
N ASN A 152 17.07 -3.69 29.12
CA ASN A 152 18.27 -3.99 29.89
C ASN A 152 19.56 -3.57 29.16
N ASP A 153 19.66 -3.81 27.85
CA ASP A 153 20.85 -3.45 27.08
C ASP A 153 21.09 -1.92 27.04
N LEU A 154 20.01 -1.16 26.97
CA LEU A 154 20.05 0.31 26.95
C LEU A 154 20.45 0.86 28.32
N TYR A 155 19.97 0.23 29.40
CA TYR A 155 20.39 0.54 30.76
C TYR A 155 21.88 0.25 30.99
N VAL A 156 22.33 -0.96 30.65
CA VAL A 156 23.75 -1.36 30.78
C VAL A 156 24.64 -0.44 29.94
N LEU A 157 24.23 -0.08 28.73
CA LEU A 157 24.94 0.91 27.90
C LEU A 157 25.04 2.26 28.60
N ASN A 158 23.96 2.77 29.19
CA ASN A 158 23.96 4.06 29.86
C ASN A 158 24.84 4.05 31.12
N GLN A 159 24.68 3.03 31.97
CA GLN A 159 25.47 2.87 33.19
C GLN A 159 26.97 2.81 32.86
N THR A 160 27.36 1.94 31.93
CA THR A 160 28.76 1.76 31.54
C THR A 160 29.36 3.00 30.90
N VAL A 161 28.61 3.71 30.06
CA VAL A 161 29.10 4.95 29.45
C VAL A 161 29.29 6.03 30.51
N ASN A 162 28.36 6.18 31.45
CA ASN A 162 28.45 7.20 32.50
C ASN A 162 29.57 6.89 33.50
N GLU A 163 29.74 5.63 33.91
CA GLU A 163 30.83 5.20 34.79
C GLU A 163 32.20 5.43 34.16
N GLU A 164 32.40 5.04 32.90
CA GLU A 164 33.69 5.14 32.25
C GLU A 164 34.04 6.58 31.83
N VAL A 165 33.04 7.39 31.49
CA VAL A 165 33.23 8.84 31.29
C VAL A 165 33.52 9.53 32.63
N GLY A 166 32.88 9.13 33.73
CA GLY A 166 33.16 9.62 35.07
C GLY A 166 34.58 9.32 35.54
N LYS A 167 35.17 8.20 35.09
CA LYS A 167 36.58 7.84 35.29
C LYS A 167 37.56 8.59 34.37
N GLY A 168 37.08 9.56 33.57
CA GLY A 168 37.91 10.37 32.67
C GLY A 168 38.31 9.68 31.36
N LYS A 169 37.71 8.53 31.01
CA LYS A 169 38.00 7.84 29.73
C LYS A 169 37.22 8.46 28.58
N THR A 170 37.72 8.28 27.36
CA THR A 170 37.05 8.77 26.15
C THR A 170 35.73 8.01 25.91
N LYS A 171 34.72 8.72 25.40
CA LYS A 171 33.39 8.15 25.08
C LYS A 171 33.46 6.91 24.18
N MET A 172 34.41 6.88 23.24
CA MET A 172 34.62 5.72 22.37
C MET A 172 35.14 4.49 23.12
N ASN A 173 36.02 4.70 24.10
CA ASN A 173 36.51 3.61 24.93
C ASN A 173 35.39 3.05 25.82
N ALA A 174 34.56 3.94 26.38
CA ALA A 174 33.38 3.57 27.14
C ALA A 174 32.39 2.72 26.31
N ILE A 175 32.12 3.12 25.06
CA ILE A 175 31.26 2.36 24.13
C ILE A 175 31.87 0.98 23.80
N ARG A 176 33.20 0.87 23.65
CA ARG A 176 33.86 -0.42 23.40
C ARG A 176 33.72 -1.37 24.61
N ILE A 177 33.84 -0.84 25.82
CA ILE A 177 33.65 -1.60 27.06
C ILE A 177 32.18 -2.04 27.19
N ALA A 178 31.23 -1.14 26.88
CA ALA A 178 29.81 -1.45 26.85
C ALA A 178 29.48 -2.56 25.82
N ALA A 179 30.05 -2.48 24.63
CA ALA A 179 29.88 -3.47 23.57
C ALA A 179 30.39 -4.85 24.00
N GLY A 180 31.52 -4.90 24.73
CA GLY A 180 32.03 -6.13 25.34
C GLY A 180 31.06 -6.73 26.36
N LYS A 181 30.47 -5.91 27.24
CA LYS A 181 29.46 -6.37 28.22
C LYS A 181 28.16 -6.85 27.57
N LEU A 182 27.76 -6.23 26.47
CA LEU A 182 26.53 -6.56 25.73
C LEU A 182 26.71 -7.68 24.71
N ASN A 183 27.93 -8.22 24.55
CA ASN A 183 28.30 -9.17 23.50
C ASN A 183 27.84 -8.73 22.09
N ARG A 184 27.99 -7.44 21.78
CA ARG A 184 27.56 -6.82 20.52
C ARG A 184 28.72 -6.15 19.80
N ASN A 185 28.56 -5.95 18.49
CA ASN A 185 29.53 -5.19 17.71
C ASN A 185 29.61 -3.74 18.20
N ALA A 186 30.82 -3.27 18.52
CA ALA A 186 31.07 -1.91 18.99
C ALA A 186 30.54 -0.83 18.03
N ASN A 187 30.57 -1.07 16.72
CA ASN A 187 30.04 -0.14 15.72
C ASN A 187 28.51 -0.01 15.81
N ASN A 188 27.80 -1.11 16.08
CA ASN A 188 26.35 -1.11 16.22
C ASN A 188 25.93 -0.37 17.50
N VAL A 189 26.65 -0.62 18.60
CA VAL A 189 26.46 0.09 19.88
C VAL A 189 26.72 1.58 19.72
N GLN A 190 27.79 1.94 19.01
CA GLN A 190 28.14 3.33 18.72
C GLN A 190 27.05 4.04 17.91
N GLN A 191 26.58 3.42 16.82
CA GLN A 191 25.51 3.96 15.98
C GLN A 191 24.23 4.18 16.78
N LYS A 192 23.83 3.19 17.59
CA LYS A 192 22.65 3.30 18.47
C LYS A 192 22.79 4.43 19.48
N TYR A 193 23.94 4.54 20.15
CA TYR A 193 24.22 5.60 21.10
C TYR A 193 24.08 7.00 20.47
N TYR A 194 24.68 7.22 19.29
CA TYR A 194 24.59 8.51 18.60
C TYR A 194 23.20 8.78 18.02
N GLN A 195 22.49 7.75 17.58
CA GLN A 195 21.10 7.88 17.12
C GLN A 195 20.20 8.39 18.25
N ILE A 196 20.31 7.79 19.44
CA ILE A 196 19.54 8.20 20.62
C ILE A 196 19.94 9.62 21.03
N LYS A 197 21.24 9.90 21.11
CA LYS A 197 21.76 11.22 21.47
C LYS A 197 21.28 12.33 20.52
N ARG A 198 21.22 12.07 19.21
CA ARG A 198 20.74 13.06 18.23
C ARG A 198 19.24 13.33 18.37
N LYS A 199 18.43 12.30 18.63
CA LYS A 199 16.96 12.43 18.70
C LYS A 199 16.45 12.91 20.06
N TYR A 200 17.11 12.53 21.15
CA TYR A 200 16.63 12.73 22.52
C TYR A 200 17.59 13.56 23.39
N GLY A 201 18.72 14.01 22.86
CA GLY A 201 19.73 14.80 23.58
C GLY A 201 20.72 13.93 24.37
N SER A 202 20.22 13.07 25.25
CA SER A 202 21.04 12.11 26.01
C SER A 202 20.41 10.71 26.06
N LEU A 203 21.23 9.70 26.38
CA LEU A 203 20.74 8.35 26.61
C LEU A 203 19.88 8.26 27.88
N GLN A 204 20.18 9.10 28.88
CA GLN A 204 19.38 9.21 30.11
C GLN A 204 17.98 9.76 29.81
N ASP A 205 17.87 10.81 28.98
CA ASP A 205 16.58 11.40 28.62
C ASP A 205 15.69 10.41 27.87
N TYR A 206 16.30 9.56 27.03
CA TYR A 206 15.61 8.46 26.38
C TYR A 206 15.09 7.44 27.39
N ILE A 207 15.93 6.99 28.33
CA ILE A 207 15.55 6.01 29.37
C ILE A 207 14.39 6.53 30.23
N VAL A 208 14.47 7.79 30.64
CA VAL A 208 13.42 8.43 31.47
C VAL A 208 12.13 8.60 30.68
N LYS A 209 12.21 9.05 29.43
CA LYS A 209 11.01 9.28 28.59
C LYS A 209 10.31 7.97 28.19
N HIS A 210 11.06 6.90 28.03
CA HIS A 210 10.54 5.58 27.63
C HIS A 210 10.33 4.63 28.81
N ASN A 211 10.47 5.10 30.05
CA ASN A 211 10.18 4.33 31.27
C ASN A 211 10.89 2.97 31.32
N VAL A 212 12.16 2.92 30.89
CA VAL A 212 12.96 1.68 30.81
C VAL A 212 13.29 1.18 32.23
N ILE A 213 12.73 0.03 32.62
CA ILE A 213 12.86 -0.56 33.98
C ILE A 213 13.98 -1.61 34.00
N TYR A 214 14.83 -1.58 35.03
CA TYR A 214 15.88 -2.57 35.31
C TYR A 214 15.35 -3.69 36.23
N LEU A 215 15.44 -4.94 35.80
CA LEU A 215 15.26 -6.14 36.63
C LEU A 215 16.65 -6.76 36.82
N GLU A 216 17.21 -6.70 38.04
CA GLU A 216 18.48 -7.37 38.32
C GLU A 216 18.36 -8.89 38.15
N PRO A 217 19.28 -9.55 37.42
CA PRO A 217 19.48 -10.98 37.56
C PRO A 217 20.21 -11.20 38.89
N SER A 218 19.48 -11.68 39.89
CA SER A 218 19.99 -12.04 41.21
C SER A 218 21.21 -12.96 41.10
N TYR A 219 22.29 -12.53 41.76
CA TYR A 219 23.60 -13.16 41.87
C TYR A 219 23.52 -14.57 42.48
N GLU A 220 24.12 -15.55 41.81
CA GLU A 220 24.38 -16.86 42.39
C GLU A 220 25.49 -16.77 43.46
N SER A 221 25.14 -17.23 44.66
CA SER A 221 26.03 -17.75 45.71
C SER A 221 27.10 -16.81 46.30
N LEU A 222 26.75 -16.17 47.42
CA LEU A 222 27.69 -15.96 48.52
C LEU A 222 27.12 -16.62 49.77
N THR A 223 27.88 -17.56 50.32
CA THR A 223 27.60 -18.28 51.58
C THR A 223 27.46 -17.29 52.73
N PRO A 224 26.41 -17.35 53.56
CA PRO A 224 26.36 -16.57 54.78
C PRO A 224 27.20 -17.25 55.86
N SER A 225 28.25 -16.57 56.33
CA SER A 225 28.73 -16.81 57.69
C SER A 225 27.65 -16.34 58.66
N GLU A 226 27.42 -17.15 59.67
CA GLU A 226 26.50 -16.94 60.78
C GLU A 226 26.51 -15.50 61.31
N ASN A 227 25.32 -14.97 61.61
CA ASN A 227 25.04 -14.39 62.92
C ASN A 227 23.53 -14.25 63.15
N ASN A 228 23.16 -14.67 64.37
CA ASN A 228 21.81 -14.79 64.90
C ASN A 228 21.07 -13.44 65.00
N SER A 229 19.88 -13.36 64.38
CA SER A 229 18.72 -12.69 64.98
C SER A 229 17.45 -12.84 64.11
N THR A 230 16.39 -13.37 64.75
CA THR A 230 14.95 -13.16 64.47
C THR A 230 14.24 -14.05 63.44
N GLN A 231 13.57 -15.09 63.96
CA GLN A 231 12.62 -15.99 63.27
C GLN A 231 11.46 -15.29 62.54
N GLN A 232 11.24 -13.98 62.70
CA GLN A 232 10.18 -13.24 61.99
C GLN A 232 10.53 -12.88 60.54
N HIS A 233 11.82 -12.80 60.18
CA HIS A 233 12.24 -12.48 58.81
C HIS A 233 12.10 -13.66 57.83
N SER A 234 12.11 -14.90 58.33
CA SER A 234 12.02 -16.11 57.52
C SER A 234 10.66 -16.25 56.82
N ASP A 235 9.56 -16.00 57.54
CA ASP A 235 8.21 -16.19 57.00
C ASP A 235 7.83 -15.12 55.96
N VAL A 236 8.29 -13.88 56.16
CA VAL A 236 8.07 -12.79 55.18
C VAL A 236 8.89 -13.03 53.91
N VAL A 237 10.13 -13.49 54.05
CA VAL A 237 10.97 -13.86 52.90
C VAL A 237 10.38 -15.06 52.17
N LEU A 238 9.83 -16.05 52.88
CA LEU A 238 9.17 -17.22 52.28
C LEU A 238 7.84 -16.85 51.58
N ALA A 239 7.09 -15.90 52.13
CA ALA A 239 5.88 -15.37 51.49
C ALA A 239 6.19 -14.56 50.23
N LEU A 240 7.29 -13.79 50.24
CA LEU A 240 7.75 -13.03 49.08
C LEU A 240 8.30 -13.96 47.98
N THR A 241 9.07 -14.99 48.33
CA THR A 241 9.57 -15.96 47.34
C THR A 241 8.45 -16.76 46.70
N THR A 242 7.47 -17.23 47.49
CA THR A 242 6.28 -17.90 46.94
C THR A 242 5.46 -16.98 46.05
N HIS A 243 5.27 -15.71 46.42
CA HIS A 243 4.58 -14.75 45.56
C HIS A 243 5.33 -14.50 44.24
N LEU A 244 6.66 -14.34 44.29
CA LEU A 244 7.49 -14.19 43.09
C LEU A 244 7.45 -15.42 42.18
N GLU A 245 7.47 -16.63 42.73
CA GLU A 245 7.31 -17.86 41.95
C GLU A 245 5.93 -17.97 41.28
N THR A 246 4.91 -17.36 41.90
CA THR A 246 3.56 -17.31 41.34
C THR A 246 3.51 -16.33 40.18
N VAL A 247 4.04 -15.11 40.36
CA VAL A 247 4.15 -14.09 39.30
C VAL A 247 4.99 -14.60 38.12
N LEU A 248 6.07 -15.33 38.39
CA LEU A 248 6.94 -15.88 37.34
C LEU A 248 6.25 -16.99 36.53
N ARG A 249 5.36 -17.76 37.17
CA ARG A 249 4.46 -18.70 36.46
C ARG A 249 3.46 -17.95 35.59
N ASP A 250 2.84 -16.88 36.10
CA ASP A 250 1.85 -16.11 35.37
C ASP A 250 2.47 -15.43 34.12
N VAL A 251 3.65 -14.83 34.25
CA VAL A 251 4.40 -14.24 33.12
C VAL A 251 4.75 -15.29 32.06
N LYS A 252 5.07 -16.53 32.49
CA LYS A 252 5.37 -17.64 31.57
C LYS A 252 4.12 -18.14 30.84
N ILE A 253 2.96 -18.09 31.49
CA ILE A 253 1.67 -18.37 30.84
C ILE A 253 1.36 -17.25 29.84
N GLU A 254 1.58 -15.99 30.21
CA GLU A 254 1.32 -14.83 29.36
C GLU A 254 2.20 -14.83 28.10
N SER A 255 3.47 -15.22 28.20
CA SER A 255 4.36 -15.35 27.03
C SER A 255 3.95 -16.49 26.09
N ASN A 256 3.48 -17.61 26.64
CA ASN A 256 2.92 -18.71 25.84
C ASN A 256 1.62 -18.29 25.14
N LEU A 257 0.72 -17.59 25.83
CA LEU A 257 -0.50 -17.03 25.24
C LEU A 257 -0.18 -16.03 24.13
N MET A 258 0.83 -15.18 24.32
CA MET A 258 1.29 -14.23 23.31
C MET A 258 1.82 -14.94 22.06
N SER A 259 2.52 -16.05 22.23
CA SER A 259 2.99 -16.89 21.12
C SER A 259 1.82 -17.50 20.34
N GLN A 260 0.80 -18.04 21.04
CA GLN A 260 -0.42 -18.54 20.41
C GLN A 260 -1.21 -17.46 19.68
N ILE A 261 -1.30 -16.24 20.26
CA ILE A 261 -1.94 -15.09 19.61
C ILE A 261 -1.22 -14.72 18.31
N ASN A 262 0.11 -14.78 18.29
CA ASN A 262 0.89 -14.48 17.09
C ASN A 262 0.70 -15.54 16.01
N GLU A 263 0.66 -16.82 16.37
CA GLU A 263 0.32 -17.90 15.41
C GLU A 263 -1.09 -17.73 14.83
N LEU A 264 -2.09 -17.46 15.68
CA LEU A 264 -3.46 -17.20 15.23
C LEU A 264 -3.55 -15.97 14.31
N ARG A 265 -2.77 -14.92 14.59
CA ARG A 265 -2.70 -13.74 13.71
C ARG A 265 -2.15 -14.09 12.33
N LEU A 266 -1.12 -14.94 12.26
CA LEU A 266 -0.55 -15.41 10.99
C LEU A 266 -1.58 -16.23 10.21
N GLU A 267 -2.29 -17.14 10.89
CA GLU A 267 -3.35 -17.96 10.28
C GLU A 267 -4.51 -17.10 9.75
N VAL A 268 -4.98 -16.13 10.53
CA VAL A 268 -6.03 -15.19 10.09
C VAL A 268 -5.58 -14.39 8.86
N ASN A 269 -4.31 -13.98 8.81
CA ASN A 269 -3.79 -13.25 7.67
C ASN A 269 -3.72 -14.14 6.41
N ASP A 270 -3.31 -15.40 6.55
CA ASP A 270 -3.31 -16.35 5.43
C ASP A 270 -4.73 -16.61 4.92
N LEU A 271 -5.69 -16.88 5.82
CA LEU A 271 -7.10 -17.06 5.47
C LEU A 271 -7.67 -15.82 4.76
N LYS A 272 -7.30 -14.62 5.19
CA LYS A 272 -7.70 -13.37 4.54
C LYS A 272 -7.13 -13.25 3.12
N ASN A 273 -5.89 -13.66 2.92
CA ASN A 273 -5.27 -13.69 1.58
C ASN A 273 -5.95 -14.72 0.68
N GLN A 274 -6.25 -15.92 1.19
CA GLN A 274 -6.99 -16.95 0.46
C GLN A 274 -8.39 -16.46 0.06
N LEU A 275 -9.08 -15.73 0.94
CA LEU A 275 -10.40 -15.16 0.67
C LEU A 275 -10.33 -14.10 -0.43
N LYS A 276 -9.33 -13.21 -0.38
CA LYS A 276 -9.10 -12.20 -1.42
C LYS A 276 -8.83 -12.84 -2.79
N LEU A 277 -8.08 -13.94 -2.85
CA LEU A 277 -7.88 -14.70 -4.08
C LEU A 277 -9.19 -15.31 -4.61
N LYS A 278 -10.04 -15.84 -3.72
CA LYS A 278 -11.36 -16.36 -4.11
C LYS A 278 -12.30 -15.27 -4.62
N GLU A 279 -12.26 -14.06 -4.06
CA GLU A 279 -13.04 -12.91 -4.55
C GLU A 279 -12.65 -12.52 -5.98
N VAL A 280 -11.36 -12.41 -6.27
CA VAL A 280 -10.87 -12.11 -7.64
C VAL A 280 -11.31 -13.20 -8.64
N LEU A 281 -11.27 -14.46 -8.23
CA LEU A 281 -11.75 -15.57 -9.06
C LEU A 281 -13.27 -15.50 -9.31
N LEU A 282 -14.06 -15.09 -8.31
CA LEU A 282 -15.49 -14.89 -8.46
C LEU A 282 -15.80 -13.75 -9.43
N GLU A 283 -15.11 -12.61 -9.29
CA GLU A 283 -15.26 -11.46 -10.20
C GLU A 283 -14.95 -11.85 -11.66
N GLY A 284 -13.89 -12.65 -11.85
CA GLY A 284 -13.57 -13.23 -13.17
C GLY A 284 -14.67 -14.14 -13.72
N LYS A 285 -15.30 -14.98 -12.88
CA LYS A 285 -16.43 -15.83 -13.29
C LYS A 285 -17.67 -15.01 -13.61
N ASP A 286 -17.96 -13.95 -12.86
CA ASP A 286 -19.11 -13.07 -13.12
C ASP A 286 -18.97 -12.32 -14.45
N ALA A 287 -17.76 -11.87 -14.79
CA ALA A 287 -17.48 -11.28 -16.10
C ALA A 287 -17.72 -12.29 -17.24
N GLN A 288 -17.29 -13.54 -17.08
CA GLN A 288 -17.56 -14.60 -18.05
C GLN A 288 -19.06 -14.90 -18.16
N LEU A 289 -19.78 -14.94 -17.04
CA LEU A 289 -21.22 -15.16 -17.01
C LEU A 289 -21.95 -14.04 -17.77
N ASN A 290 -21.58 -12.78 -17.52
CA ASN A 290 -22.13 -11.62 -18.22
C ASN A 290 -21.89 -11.64 -19.74
N ASN A 291 -20.73 -12.14 -20.18
CA ASN A 291 -20.47 -12.31 -21.61
C ASN A 291 -21.34 -13.42 -22.21
N LYS A 292 -21.47 -14.56 -21.51
CA LYS A 292 -22.35 -15.65 -21.95
C LYS A 292 -23.82 -15.25 -21.98
N THR A 293 -24.31 -14.48 -21.00
CA THR A 293 -25.71 -14.00 -20.99
C THR A 293 -25.99 -13.05 -22.15
N LYS A 294 -25.07 -12.13 -22.46
CA LYS A 294 -25.16 -11.27 -23.65
C LYS A 294 -25.21 -12.09 -24.94
N LEU A 295 -24.32 -13.07 -25.10
CA LEU A 295 -24.33 -13.94 -26.28
C LEU A 295 -25.64 -14.73 -26.41
N ASN A 296 -26.13 -15.28 -25.31
CA ASN A 296 -27.40 -16.02 -25.29
C ASN A 296 -28.58 -15.11 -25.66
N SER A 297 -28.59 -13.85 -25.22
CA SER A 297 -29.63 -12.88 -25.61
C SER A 297 -29.61 -12.58 -27.12
N LYS A 298 -28.43 -12.53 -27.75
CA LYS A 298 -28.30 -12.36 -29.21
C LYS A 298 -28.82 -13.58 -29.95
N LEU A 299 -28.39 -14.78 -29.55
CA LEU A 299 -28.84 -16.03 -30.14
C LEU A 299 -30.37 -16.21 -30.01
N LYS A 300 -30.98 -15.79 -28.89
CA LYS A 300 -32.44 -15.80 -28.72
C LYS A 300 -33.14 -14.88 -29.72
N LYS A 301 -32.61 -13.69 -29.98
CA LYS A 301 -33.16 -12.78 -31.00
C LYS A 301 -33.05 -13.37 -32.40
N GLU A 302 -31.87 -13.85 -32.77
CA GLU A 302 -31.66 -14.50 -34.07
C GLU A 302 -32.57 -15.71 -34.28
N LYS A 303 -32.76 -16.54 -33.24
CA LYS A 303 -33.69 -17.66 -33.27
C LYS A 303 -35.13 -17.19 -33.50
N SER A 304 -35.59 -16.16 -32.80
CA SER A 304 -36.93 -15.58 -33.00
C SER A 304 -37.11 -15.04 -34.43
N ASP A 305 -36.10 -14.37 -34.97
CA ASP A 305 -36.15 -13.83 -36.33
C ASP A 305 -36.22 -14.95 -37.38
N LEU A 306 -35.46 -16.03 -37.18
CA LEU A 306 -35.50 -17.23 -38.02
C LEU A 306 -36.85 -17.95 -37.92
N GLU A 307 -37.42 -18.08 -36.72
CA GLU A 307 -38.76 -18.64 -36.52
C GLU A 307 -39.83 -17.82 -37.23
N HIS A 308 -39.74 -16.48 -37.19
CA HIS A 308 -40.66 -15.61 -37.91
C HIS A 308 -40.54 -15.77 -39.43
N LYS A 309 -39.31 -15.81 -39.96
CA LYS A 309 -39.05 -16.09 -41.39
C LYS A 309 -39.59 -17.47 -41.81
N LEU A 310 -39.40 -18.50 -40.99
CA LEU A 310 -39.93 -19.83 -41.26
C LEU A 310 -41.45 -19.84 -41.30
N ARG A 311 -42.13 -19.17 -40.34
CA ARG A 311 -43.59 -19.02 -40.36
C ARG A 311 -44.08 -18.34 -41.63
N PHE A 312 -43.40 -17.29 -42.06
CA PHE A 312 -43.72 -16.58 -43.30
C PHE A 312 -43.59 -17.50 -44.53
N ILE A 313 -42.50 -18.26 -44.63
CA ILE A 313 -42.30 -19.24 -45.70
C ILE A 313 -43.38 -20.33 -45.65
N SER A 314 -43.71 -20.87 -44.48
CA SER A 314 -44.78 -21.86 -44.31
C SER A 314 -46.15 -21.31 -44.73
N GLN A 315 -46.45 -20.04 -44.42
CA GLN A 315 -47.68 -19.39 -44.84
C GLN A 315 -47.75 -19.23 -46.37
N ILE A 316 -46.65 -18.85 -47.01
CA ILE A 316 -46.55 -18.79 -48.48
C ILE A 316 -46.80 -20.18 -49.08
N LEU A 317 -46.10 -21.21 -48.60
CA LEU A 317 -46.25 -22.59 -49.10
C LEU A 317 -47.68 -23.14 -48.94
N ASN A 318 -48.33 -22.80 -47.82
CA ASN A 318 -49.73 -23.19 -47.60
C ASN A 318 -50.68 -22.40 -48.50
N SER A 319 -50.42 -21.12 -48.76
CA SER A 319 -51.22 -20.33 -49.70
C SER A 319 -51.06 -20.80 -51.15
N SER A 320 -49.85 -21.21 -51.57
CA SER A 320 -49.62 -21.75 -52.92
C SER A 320 -50.27 -23.13 -53.12
N LYS A 321 -50.31 -23.98 -52.08
CA LYS A 321 -51.07 -25.25 -52.13
C LYS A 321 -52.58 -25.06 -52.32
N VAL A 322 -53.15 -23.94 -51.86
CA VAL A 322 -54.57 -23.63 -52.05
C VAL A 322 -54.84 -23.16 -53.50
N VAL A 323 -53.85 -22.52 -54.14
CA VAL A 323 -53.97 -22.03 -55.53
C VAL A 323 -53.84 -23.16 -56.55
N ASP A 324 -53.10 -24.24 -56.26
CA ASP A 324 -52.95 -25.37 -57.18
C ASP A 324 -54.23 -26.23 -57.33
N ASN A 325 -55.25 -26.03 -56.48
CA ASN A 325 -56.52 -26.79 -56.53
C ASN A 325 -57.69 -26.05 -57.20
N THR A 326 -57.48 -24.85 -57.75
CA THR A 326 -58.52 -24.16 -58.52
C THR A 326 -57.97 -23.76 -59.89
N HIS A 327 -58.21 -24.62 -60.88
CA HIS A 327 -58.23 -24.21 -62.28
C HIS A 327 -59.19 -23.02 -62.41
N THR A 328 -58.68 -21.85 -62.83
CA THR A 328 -59.11 -21.10 -64.04
C THR A 328 -58.59 -19.65 -64.01
N GLU A 329 -58.14 -19.21 -65.19
CA GLU A 329 -57.93 -17.81 -65.62
C GLU A 329 -56.68 -17.06 -65.10
N ILE A 330 -55.66 -17.12 -65.95
CA ILE A 330 -54.49 -16.23 -65.92
C ILE A 330 -54.95 -14.84 -66.40
N GLN A 331 -55.10 -13.90 -65.47
CA GLN A 331 -54.95 -12.46 -65.77
C GLN A 331 -53.93 -11.82 -64.83
N ASP A 332 -52.96 -11.16 -65.46
CA ASP A 332 -51.98 -10.21 -64.94
C ASP A 332 -51.24 -10.57 -63.64
N THR A 333 -50.17 -11.35 -63.81
CA THR A 333 -49.10 -11.41 -62.81
C THR A 333 -48.32 -10.09 -62.81
N LYS A 334 -48.66 -9.18 -61.90
CA LYS A 334 -47.80 -8.03 -61.58
C LYS A 334 -46.44 -8.56 -61.12
N LYS A 335 -45.41 -8.30 -61.92
CA LYS A 335 -44.00 -8.60 -61.59
C LYS A 335 -43.54 -7.68 -60.47
N TYR A 336 -43.35 -8.24 -59.28
CA TYR A 336 -42.71 -7.53 -58.17
C TYR A 336 -41.19 -7.74 -58.25
N VAL A 337 -40.42 -6.64 -58.24
CA VAL A 337 -38.96 -6.68 -58.15
C VAL A 337 -38.54 -6.09 -56.82
N ILE A 338 -37.78 -6.85 -56.04
CA ILE A 338 -37.27 -6.41 -54.75
C ILE A 338 -35.98 -5.63 -54.98
N LYS A 339 -36.02 -4.31 -54.78
CA LYS A 339 -34.83 -3.47 -54.60
C LYS A 339 -34.89 -2.84 -53.22
N ASN A 340 -33.81 -3.05 -52.44
CA ASN A 340 -33.60 -2.40 -51.14
C ASN A 340 -34.73 -2.58 -50.10
N GLY A 341 -35.41 -3.74 -50.11
CA GLY A 341 -36.32 -4.14 -49.03
C GLY A 341 -37.69 -3.47 -49.02
N VAL A 342 -38.07 -2.71 -50.04
CA VAL A 342 -39.43 -2.17 -50.20
C VAL A 342 -40.02 -2.71 -51.50
N ILE A 343 -41.25 -3.20 -51.44
CA ILE A 343 -41.98 -3.73 -52.60
C ILE A 343 -42.70 -2.57 -53.28
N GLU A 344 -42.30 -2.22 -54.50
CA GLU A 344 -43.07 -1.33 -55.37
C GLU A 344 -43.75 -2.13 -56.48
N THR A 345 -45.03 -1.84 -56.73
CA THR A 345 -45.82 -2.40 -57.84
C THR A 345 -45.42 -1.71 -59.14
N LYS A 346 -45.14 -2.48 -60.19
CA LYS A 346 -45.10 -1.95 -61.56
C LYS A 346 -46.48 -1.95 -62.19
#